data_AF-A0A7X7DYF3-F1
#
_entry.id   AF-A0A7X7DYF3-F1
#
_cell.length_a   1.000
_cell.length_b   1.000
_cell.length_c   1.000
_cell.angle_alpha   90.00
_cell.angle_beta   90.00
_cell.angle_gamma   90.00
#
_symmetry.space_group_name_H-M   'P 1'
#
loop_
_entity.id
_entity.type
_entity.pdbx_description
1 polymer ?
#
loop_
_entity_poly.entity_id
_entity_poly.type
_entity_poly.pdbx_seq_one_letter_code
_entity_poly.pdbx_strand_id
1 'polypeptide(L)' 'RKYIEEGHFAKGSMLPKIQAILKFLDAGGKKALITNPENIGRAMKGETGTWIVP' A
#
# COMPACT_ATOMS: atom_id res chain seq x y z
N ARG A 1 9.38 -1.67 -6.14
CA ARG A 1 10.22 -0.44 -6.19
C ARG A 1 10.20 0.21 -7.58
N LYS A 2 10.42 -0.55 -8.66
CA LYS A 2 10.24 -0.15 -10.08
C LYS A 2 9.14 0.89 -10.37
N TYR A 3 7.90 0.67 -9.94
CA TYR A 3 6.79 1.61 -10.19
C TYR A 3 6.96 3.01 -9.56
N ILE A 4 7.76 3.13 -8.49
CA ILE A 4 8.12 4.43 -7.93
C ILE A 4 9.10 5.17 -8.87
N GLU A 5 10.10 4.45 -9.36
CA GLU A 5 11.13 4.98 -10.27
C GLU A 5 10.54 5.40 -11.61
N GLU A 6 9.56 4.63 -12.09
CA GLU A 6 8.78 4.94 -13.29
C GLU A 6 7.74 6.06 -13.07
N GLY A 7 7.59 6.57 -11.84
CA GLY A 7 6.74 7.74 -11.56
C GLY A 7 5.23 7.47 -11.55
N HIS A 8 4.78 6.22 -11.36
CA HIS A 8 3.35 5.87 -11.36
C HIS A 8 2.54 6.48 -10.20
N PHE A 9 3.22 6.88 -9.11
CA PHE A 9 2.55 7.38 -7.92
C PHE A 9 2.64 8.90 -7.80
N ALA A 10 1.48 9.56 -7.70
CA ALA A 10 1.40 10.99 -7.50
C ALA A 10 2.13 11.44 -6.21
N LYS A 11 3.05 12.40 -6.36
CA LYS A 11 3.94 12.88 -5.27
C LYS A 11 3.20 13.46 -4.07
N GLY A 12 2.03 14.08 -4.28
CA GLY A 12 1.23 14.71 -3.24
C GLY A 12 0.27 13.77 -2.50
N SER A 13 0.16 12.50 -2.89
CA SER A 13 -0.83 11.59 -2.31
C SER A 13 -0.33 10.16 -2.19
N MET A 14 -0.23 9.44 -3.31
CA MET A 14 0.00 8.00 -3.29
C MET A 14 1.46 7.65 -3.03
N LEU A 15 2.41 8.45 -3.52
CA LEU A 15 3.84 8.15 -3.35
C LEU A 15 4.25 8.10 -1.86
N PRO A 16 3.90 9.07 -1.00
CA PRO A 16 4.15 8.98 0.43
C PRO A 16 3.55 7.73 1.09
N LYS A 17 2.36 7.27 0.64
CA LYS A 17 1.73 6.05 1.17
C LYS A 17 2.53 4.81 0.83
N ILE A 18 2.98 4.68 -0.42
CA ILE A 18 3.82 3.56 -0.85
C ILE A 18 5.16 3.57 -0.11
N GLN A 19 5.81 4.74 0.04
CA GLN A 19 7.08 4.84 0.75
C GLN A 19 6.95 4.42 2.23
N ALA A 20 5.89 4.84 2.91
CA ALA A 20 5.63 4.44 4.30
C ALA A 20 5.41 2.92 4.42
N ILE A 21 4.67 2.33 3.48
CA ILE A 21 4.42 0.89 3.45
C ILE A 21 5.71 0.12 3.21
N LEU A 22 6.54 0.53 2.25
CA LEU A 22 7.83 -0.11 2.00
C LEU A 22 8.72 -0.05 3.24
N LYS A 23 8.77 1.09 3.94
CA LYS A 23 9.51 1.22 5.20
C LYS A 23 9.00 0.24 6.28
N PHE A 24 7.70 0.05 6.39
CA PHE A 24 7.11 -0.91 7.32
C PHE A 24 7.46 -2.37 6.97
N LEU A 25 7.40 -2.73 5.68
CA LEU A 25 7.74 -4.08 5.22
C LEU A 25 9.25 -4.36 5.37
N ASP A 26 10.11 -3.39 5.04
CA ASP A 26 11.56 -3.48 5.23
C ASP A 26 11.93 -3.70 6.71
N ALA A 27 11.10 -3.20 7.65
CA ALA A 27 11.26 -3.40 9.09
C ALA A 27 10.69 -4.73 9.62
N GLY A 28 10.29 -5.65 8.74
CA GLY A 28 9.74 -6.96 9.11
C GLY A 28 8.21 -7.03 9.18
N GLY A 29 7.52 -5.99 8.70
CA GLY A 29 6.07 -6.02 8.50
C GLY A 29 5.66 -7.12 7.50
N LYS A 30 4.51 -7.77 7.75
CA LYS A 30 4.09 -8.93 6.95
C LYS A 30 3.29 -8.58 5.69
N LYS A 31 2.43 -7.57 5.78
CA LYS A 31 1.55 -7.08 4.70
C LYS A 31 0.98 -5.72 5.06
N ALA A 32 0.66 -4.91 4.07
CA ALA A 32 -0.01 -3.63 4.22
C ALA A 32 -1.22 -3.53 3.29
N LEU A 33 -2.19 -2.72 3.67
CA LEU A 33 -3.43 -2.52 2.93
C LEU A 33 -3.67 -1.02 2.70
N ILE A 34 -3.92 -0.66 1.44
CA ILE A 34 -4.53 0.63 1.07
C ILE A 34 -6.00 0.37 0.71
N THR A 35 -6.93 0.98 1.44
CA THR A 35 -8.37 0.92 1.19
C THR A 35 -9.06 2.21 1.65
N ASN A 36 -10.36 2.33 1.41
CA ASN A 36 -11.21 3.38 1.97
C ASN A 36 -12.07 2.83 3.14
N PRO A 37 -12.59 3.72 4.02
CA PRO A 37 -13.32 3.29 5.22
C PRO A 37 -14.51 2.37 4.93
N GLU A 38 -15.28 2.66 3.87
CA GLU A 38 -16.46 1.91 3.47
C GLU A 38 -16.17 0.45 3.14
N ASN A 39 -14.97 0.14 2.59
CA ASN A 39 -14.61 -1.21 2.18
C ASN A 39 -13.75 -1.96 3.20
N ILE A 40 -13.46 -1.40 4.39
CA ILE A 40 -12.48 -1.98 5.32
C ILE A 40 -12.82 -3.45 5.68
N GLY A 41 -14.08 -3.77 5.94
CA GLY A 41 -14.50 -5.12 6.31
C GLY A 41 -14.27 -6.15 5.20
N ARG A 42 -14.54 -5.77 3.94
CA ARG A 42 -14.30 -6.62 2.76
C ARG A 42 -12.82 -6.72 2.43
N ALA A 43 -12.10 -5.62 2.56
CA ALA A 43 -10.67 -5.56 2.34
C ALA A 43 -9.93 -6.50 3.30
N MET A 44 -10.34 -6.56 4.58
CA MET A 44 -9.79 -7.50 5.57
C MET A 44 -10.01 -8.97 5.21
N LYS A 45 -11.05 -9.29 4.42
CA LYS A 45 -11.29 -10.62 3.86
C LYS A 45 -10.52 -10.89 2.56
N GLY A 46 -9.76 -9.92 2.06
CA GLY A 46 -9.01 -10.03 0.80
C GLY A 46 -9.85 -9.76 -0.46
N GLU A 47 -11.09 -9.30 -0.32
CA GLU A 47 -12.02 -9.13 -1.45
C GLU A 47 -11.83 -7.81 -2.20
N THR A 48 -11.19 -6.82 -1.58
CA THR A 48 -11.01 -5.46 -2.11
C THR A 48 -9.73 -4.81 -1.57
N GLY A 49 -9.42 -3.62 -2.09
CA GLY A 49 -8.27 -2.81 -1.69
C GLY A 49 -6.96 -3.29 -2.34
N THR A 50 -5.90 -2.51 -2.12
CA THR A 50 -4.56 -2.83 -2.62
C THR A 50 -3.73 -3.42 -1.49
N TRP A 51 -3.51 -4.73 -1.56
CA TRP A 51 -2.62 -5.45 -0.67
C TRP A 51 -1.19 -5.40 -1.18
N ILE A 52 -0.26 -5.01 -0.32
CA ILE A 52 1.16 -4.95 -0.60
C ILE A 52 1.86 -5.92 0.34
N VAL A 53 2.61 -6.85 -0.23
CA VAL A 53 3.34 -7.93 0.45
C VAL A 53 4.84 -7.84 0.11
N PRO A 54 5.74 -8.42 0.93
CA PRO A 54 7.18 -8.45 0.66
C PRO A 54 7.55 -9.03 -0.70
#